data_AF-A0A1V8TWC9-F1
#
_entry.id   AF-A0A1V8TWC9-F1
#
_cell.length_a   1.000
_cell.length_b   1.000
_cell.length_c   1.000
_cell.angle_alpha   90.00
_cell.angle_beta   90.00
_cell.angle_gamma   90.00
#
_symmetry.space_group_name_H-M   'P 1'
#
loop_
_entity.id
_entity.type
_entity.pdbx_description
1 polymer ?
#
loop_
_entity_poly.entity_id
_entity_poly.type
_entity_poly.pdbx_seq_one_letter_code
_entity_poly.pdbx_strand_id
1 'polypeptide(L)'
;EEAQRQAEELMRHFRDENPGGDKCPLVTAHYADVSKPDSVNAALAEIIEQHGKIDNLVTSAGFCENFDAISYPHDRMQKLWGVNVDGTYLFAIGVAKHLMERKAPGSIVMIGSMSGSIVNVPQPQAPYNASKAAVRHLASSLAVEWAHAGIRVNCISPGYMLTALTKKILDENPELAQKWTSLIPQGKMGRPEDLMGAVTFLLSDAAGIAEDLVTDGDGQAENPYLSNTANLQKYLQLPQKGQVIAEYVWIDANGGTRSKCKTLKKVPQSVKDLSEWNFDGSSTGQAPGDNSDVYLRPVAMYPDPFRLGDNILVMCETWMSDGKPNAYNYRHDAASLMDKYAKHEFWFGLEQEYTLLDTQGWPYGWPKNGFPAPQGPYYCGNGTGKVFCRDLVEAHYKACLYAGIEISGTNAEVMPAQWEYQVGPCTGIDLGDQLWMSRFLLHRIGEEFGVKVTFHPKPIPGDWNGAGLHSNVSTAAMRADGGMKAIEEAMESLSKRHKEHMKVYGEGNEARMTGAHETASFDKFTWGIANRGASVRVNAQCAEEGKGYFEDRRPASNADPYQITGMIVETLCGKIDGHDMFAKTQEAGAVEDHMVVPVAKP
;
A
#
# COMPACT_ATOMS: atom_id res chain seq x y z
N GLU A 1 -25.49 43.94 -14.56
CA GLU A 1 -26.91 43.81 -14.14
C GLU A 1 -27.09 42.71 -13.10
N GLU A 2 -26.83 41.43 -13.40
CA GLU A 2 -27.03 40.35 -12.41
C GLU A 2 -26.22 40.53 -11.12
N ALA A 3 -24.93 40.91 -11.23
CA ALA A 3 -24.10 41.17 -10.04
C ALA A 3 -24.66 42.32 -9.16
N GLN A 4 -25.24 43.35 -9.79
CA GLN A 4 -25.87 44.47 -9.07
C GLN A 4 -27.13 43.99 -8.34
N ARG A 5 -27.95 43.17 -9.00
CA ARG A 5 -29.13 42.55 -8.38
C ARG A 5 -28.73 41.68 -7.18
N GLN A 6 -27.71 40.84 -7.33
CA GLN A 6 -27.21 39.99 -6.24
C GLN A 6 -26.67 40.81 -5.05
N ALA A 7 -25.98 41.94 -5.30
CA ALA A 7 -25.54 42.85 -4.25
C ALA A 7 -26.73 43.43 -3.47
N GLU A 8 -27.79 43.86 -4.16
CA GLU A 8 -29.02 44.36 -3.54
C GLU A 8 -29.77 43.28 -2.75
N GLU A 9 -29.84 42.06 -3.29
CA GLU A 9 -30.44 40.91 -2.60
C GLU A 9 -29.66 40.52 -1.33
N LEU A 10 -28.33 40.53 -1.38
CA LEU A 10 -27.48 40.26 -0.23
C LEU A 10 -27.68 41.32 0.86
N MET A 11 -27.74 42.60 0.48
CA MET A 11 -28.00 43.69 1.42
C MET A 11 -29.39 43.62 2.05
N ARG A 12 -30.40 43.19 1.28
CA ARG A 12 -31.74 42.94 1.82
C ARG A 12 -31.71 41.81 2.83
N HIS A 13 -31.10 40.67 2.49
CA HIS A 13 -31.00 39.51 3.37
C HIS A 13 -30.26 39.84 4.67
N PHE A 14 -29.14 40.57 4.58
CA PHE A 14 -28.40 41.02 5.76
C PHE A 14 -29.26 41.87 6.71
N ARG A 15 -30.07 42.80 6.17
CA ARG A 15 -30.96 43.65 6.98
C ARG A 15 -32.09 42.85 7.62
N ASP A 16 -32.62 41.86 6.92
CA ASP A 16 -33.68 40.99 7.44
C ASP A 16 -33.17 40.11 8.59
N GLU A 17 -31.94 39.60 8.50
CA GLU A 17 -31.33 38.76 9.54
C GLU A 17 -30.76 39.54 10.73
N ASN A 18 -30.51 40.85 10.58
CA ASN A 18 -29.91 41.71 11.61
C ASN A 18 -30.80 42.93 11.93
N PRO A 19 -32.04 42.72 12.44
CA PRO A 19 -32.94 43.82 12.76
C PRO A 19 -32.35 44.66 13.91
N GLY A 20 -31.99 45.91 13.61
CA GLY A 20 -31.39 46.85 14.58
C GLY A 20 -29.86 46.91 14.60
N GLY A 21 -29.17 46.33 13.62
CA GLY A 21 -27.71 46.46 13.50
C GLY A 21 -27.27 47.87 13.09
N ASP A 22 -26.44 48.53 13.92
CA ASP A 22 -25.94 49.88 13.68
C ASP A 22 -24.90 49.98 12.53
N LYS A 23 -24.38 48.84 12.04
CA LYS A 23 -23.38 48.77 10.97
C LYS A 23 -23.87 47.89 9.83
N CYS A 24 -24.22 48.52 8.71
CA CYS A 24 -24.56 47.85 7.46
C CYS A 24 -23.29 47.74 6.60
N PRO A 25 -22.96 46.56 6.03
CA PRO A 25 -21.83 46.45 5.11
C PRO A 25 -22.12 47.25 3.83
N LEU A 26 -21.06 47.72 3.17
CA LEU A 26 -21.15 48.25 1.80
C LEU A 26 -20.88 47.09 0.83
N VAL A 27 -21.83 46.80 -0.05
CA VAL A 27 -21.68 45.78 -1.09
C VAL A 27 -21.84 46.46 -2.44
N THR A 28 -20.84 46.30 -3.30
CA THR A 28 -20.81 46.86 -4.65
C THR A 28 -20.59 45.75 -5.68
N ALA A 29 -21.04 45.98 -6.91
CA ALA A 29 -20.86 45.07 -8.01
C ALA A 29 -19.92 45.69 -9.06
N HIS A 30 -18.92 44.93 -9.47
CA HIS A 30 -17.91 45.35 -10.45
C HIS A 30 -17.90 44.39 -11.64
N TYR A 31 -17.65 44.92 -12.83
CA TYR A 31 -17.50 44.11 -14.04
C TYR A 31 -16.04 43.81 -14.32
N ALA A 32 -15.72 42.55 -14.61
CA ALA A 32 -14.41 42.15 -15.11
C ALA A 32 -14.52 40.97 -16.07
N ASP A 33 -13.87 41.07 -17.23
CA ASP A 33 -13.47 39.88 -17.99
C ASP A 33 -12.19 39.32 -17.34
N VAL A 34 -12.36 38.27 -16.55
CA VAL A 34 -11.27 37.67 -15.77
C VAL A 34 -10.12 37.18 -16.65
N SER A 35 -10.37 36.87 -17.93
CA SER A 35 -9.33 36.41 -18.87
C SER A 35 -8.46 37.53 -19.44
N LYS A 36 -8.72 38.80 -19.08
CA LYS A 36 -8.05 39.98 -19.62
C LYS A 36 -7.34 40.76 -18.51
N PRO A 37 -5.99 40.81 -18.50
CA PRO A 37 -5.22 41.52 -17.46
C PRO A 37 -5.65 42.96 -17.23
N ASP A 38 -5.87 43.74 -18.30
CA ASP A 38 -6.29 45.14 -18.18
C ASP A 38 -7.69 45.29 -17.56
N SER A 39 -8.61 44.36 -17.85
CA SER A 39 -9.93 44.36 -17.25
C SER A 39 -9.88 44.01 -15.76
N VAL A 40 -9.03 43.07 -15.36
CA VAL A 40 -8.82 42.71 -13.95
C VAL A 40 -8.20 43.88 -13.18
N ASN A 41 -7.18 44.52 -13.75
CA ASN A 41 -6.52 45.68 -13.13
C ASN A 41 -7.49 46.86 -12.95
N ALA A 42 -8.31 47.15 -13.95
CA ALA A 42 -9.32 48.20 -13.87
C ALA A 42 -10.35 47.92 -12.76
N ALA A 43 -10.83 46.67 -12.66
CA ALA A 43 -11.78 46.30 -11.61
C ALA A 43 -11.17 46.37 -10.21
N LEU A 44 -9.92 45.92 -10.02
CA LEU A 44 -9.22 46.04 -8.74
C LEU A 44 -9.03 47.51 -8.33
N ALA A 45 -8.68 48.38 -9.28
CA ALA A 45 -8.54 49.81 -9.02
C ALA A 45 -9.86 50.45 -8.57
N GLU A 46 -10.96 50.12 -9.25
CA GLU A 46 -12.30 50.61 -8.89
C GLU A 46 -12.74 50.12 -7.50
N ILE A 47 -12.48 48.85 -7.17
CA ILE A 47 -12.77 48.29 -5.83
C ILE A 47 -11.96 49.04 -4.76
N ILE A 48 -10.67 49.27 -4.99
CA ILE A 48 -9.81 49.98 -4.04
C ILE A 48 -10.25 51.44 -3.89
N GLU A 49 -10.67 52.10 -4.98
CA GLU A 49 -11.19 53.47 -4.93
C GLU A 49 -12.45 53.57 -4.05
N GLN A 50 -13.37 52.60 -4.17
CA GLN A 50 -14.65 52.62 -3.45
C GLN A 50 -14.55 52.10 -2.01
N HIS A 51 -13.74 51.07 -1.75
CA HIS A 51 -13.65 50.39 -0.44
C HIS A 51 -12.37 50.70 0.34
N GLY A 52 -11.40 51.36 -0.29
CA GLY A 52 -10.09 51.72 0.28
C GLY A 52 -9.09 50.57 0.39
N LYS A 53 -9.56 49.32 0.52
CA LYS A 53 -8.68 48.15 0.65
C LYS A 53 -9.34 46.83 0.21
N ILE A 54 -8.49 45.85 -0.06
CA ILE A 54 -8.84 44.44 -0.24
C ILE A 54 -7.98 43.65 0.73
N ASP A 55 -8.61 42.85 1.59
CA ASP A 55 -7.91 42.00 2.56
C ASP A 55 -8.05 40.50 2.22
N ASN A 56 -9.11 40.14 1.50
CA ASN A 56 -9.46 38.75 1.20
C ASN A 56 -9.94 38.61 -0.25
N LEU A 57 -9.74 37.44 -0.85
CA LEU A 57 -10.16 37.11 -2.21
C LEU A 57 -10.76 35.71 -2.30
N VAL A 58 -11.85 35.57 -3.06
CA VAL A 58 -12.36 34.27 -3.51
C VAL A 58 -12.42 34.24 -5.02
N THR A 59 -11.70 33.30 -5.65
CA THR A 59 -11.75 33.12 -7.11
C THR A 59 -12.69 31.98 -7.46
N SER A 60 -13.92 32.33 -7.85
CA SER A 60 -14.99 31.36 -8.17
C SER A 60 -15.35 31.31 -9.67
N ALA A 61 -14.81 32.21 -10.48
CA ALA A 61 -15.08 32.23 -11.91
C ALA A 61 -14.58 30.94 -12.58
N GLY A 62 -15.47 30.29 -13.32
CA GLY A 62 -15.11 29.13 -14.10
C GLY A 62 -16.30 28.52 -14.80
N PHE A 63 -16.02 27.74 -15.84
CA PHE A 63 -17.03 26.98 -16.55
C PHE A 63 -16.47 25.62 -16.99
N CYS A 64 -17.35 24.75 -17.45
CA CYS A 64 -17.03 23.44 -17.98
C CYS A 64 -17.80 23.21 -19.28
N GLU A 65 -17.21 22.50 -20.23
CA GLU A 65 -17.88 22.03 -21.44
C GLU A 65 -17.52 20.58 -21.70
N ASN A 66 -18.49 19.81 -22.18
CA ASN A 66 -18.30 18.39 -22.46
C ASN A 66 -18.01 18.20 -23.95
N PHE A 67 -16.79 17.77 -24.24
CA PHE A 67 -16.36 17.36 -25.58
C PHE A 67 -15.48 16.12 -25.46
N ASP A 68 -15.62 15.19 -26.39
CA ASP A 68 -14.63 14.14 -26.58
C ASP A 68 -13.25 14.76 -26.85
N ALA A 69 -12.21 14.17 -26.27
CA ALA A 69 -10.86 14.74 -26.31
C ALA A 69 -10.36 14.99 -27.75
N ILE A 70 -10.72 14.12 -28.70
CA ILE A 70 -10.34 14.24 -30.11
C ILE A 70 -11.13 15.30 -30.89
N SER A 71 -12.20 15.84 -30.30
CA SER A 71 -13.11 16.78 -30.94
C SER A 71 -13.25 18.10 -30.17
N TYR A 72 -12.44 18.31 -29.14
CA TYR A 72 -12.47 19.54 -28.34
C TYR A 72 -11.98 20.73 -29.18
N PRO A 73 -12.81 21.75 -29.47
CA PRO A 73 -12.39 22.89 -30.28
C PRO A 73 -11.30 23.70 -29.55
N HIS A 74 -10.21 24.00 -30.25
CA HIS A 74 -9.05 24.66 -29.65
C HIS A 74 -9.37 26.05 -29.07
N ASP A 75 -10.21 26.83 -29.73
CA ASP A 75 -10.66 28.14 -29.26
C ASP A 75 -11.47 28.05 -27.96
N ARG A 76 -12.32 27.02 -27.85
CA ARG A 76 -13.09 26.74 -26.62
C ARG A 76 -12.19 26.29 -25.49
N MET A 77 -11.18 25.47 -25.78
CA MET A 77 -10.17 25.05 -24.81
C MET A 77 -9.37 26.25 -24.29
N GLN A 78 -8.93 27.14 -25.17
CA GLN A 78 -8.22 28.37 -24.78
C GLN A 78 -9.11 29.29 -23.93
N LYS A 79 -10.38 29.45 -24.31
CA LYS A 79 -11.34 30.22 -23.51
C LYS A 79 -11.54 29.64 -22.11
N LEU A 80 -11.61 28.31 -22.00
CA LEU A 80 -11.72 27.60 -20.73
C LEU A 80 -10.53 27.89 -19.82
N TRP A 81 -9.32 27.78 -20.34
CA TRP A 81 -8.10 28.06 -19.58
C TRP A 81 -7.98 29.54 -19.21
N GLY A 82 -8.29 30.44 -20.13
CA GLY A 82 -8.28 31.88 -19.87
C GLY A 82 -9.22 32.30 -18.73
N VAL A 83 -10.37 31.64 -18.58
CA VAL A 83 -11.27 31.91 -17.45
C VAL A 83 -10.85 31.16 -16.19
N ASN A 84 -10.67 29.84 -16.26
CA ASN A 84 -10.46 29.00 -15.08
C ASN A 84 -9.08 29.21 -14.44
N VAL A 85 -8.03 29.29 -15.27
CA VAL A 85 -6.62 29.33 -14.82
C VAL A 85 -6.13 30.77 -14.80
N ASP A 86 -6.12 31.45 -15.95
CA ASP A 86 -5.56 32.80 -16.05
C ASP A 86 -6.37 33.78 -15.18
N GLY A 87 -7.70 33.71 -15.22
CA GLY A 87 -8.55 34.56 -14.38
C GLY A 87 -8.32 34.39 -12.88
N THR A 88 -8.12 33.14 -12.42
CA THR A 88 -7.75 32.86 -11.04
C THR A 88 -6.39 33.47 -10.69
N TYR A 89 -5.39 33.25 -11.54
CA TYR A 89 -4.04 33.75 -11.34
C TYR A 89 -3.99 35.29 -11.33
N LEU A 90 -4.61 35.95 -12.31
CA LEU A 90 -4.58 37.41 -12.48
C LEU A 90 -5.19 38.15 -11.29
N PHE A 91 -6.33 37.69 -10.77
CA PHE A 91 -6.91 38.27 -9.56
C PHE A 91 -6.03 38.00 -8.32
N ALA A 92 -5.50 36.77 -8.19
CA ALA A 92 -4.65 36.41 -7.06
C ALA A 92 -3.39 37.29 -6.98
N ILE A 93 -2.67 37.47 -8.10
CA ILE A 93 -1.48 38.32 -8.12
C ILE A 93 -1.82 39.80 -7.90
N GLY A 94 -2.96 40.28 -8.41
CA GLY A 94 -3.39 41.66 -8.22
C GLY A 94 -3.67 41.98 -6.76
N VAL A 95 -4.41 41.11 -6.07
CA VAL A 95 -4.69 41.24 -4.63
C VAL A 95 -3.43 41.03 -3.79
N ALA A 96 -2.58 40.05 -4.13
CA ALA A 96 -1.33 39.81 -3.41
C ALA A 96 -0.38 41.02 -3.48
N LYS A 97 -0.24 41.65 -4.66
CA LYS A 97 0.52 42.91 -4.81
C LYS A 97 -0.01 44.01 -3.90
N HIS A 98 -1.32 44.24 -3.90
CA HIS A 98 -1.96 45.23 -3.01
C HIS A 98 -1.70 44.96 -1.52
N LEU A 99 -1.79 43.70 -1.09
CA LEU A 99 -1.51 43.28 0.28
C LEU A 99 -0.04 43.52 0.66
N MET A 100 0.89 43.13 -0.21
CA MET A 100 2.33 43.32 -0.01
C MET A 100 2.74 44.80 0.02
N GLU A 101 2.20 45.62 -0.87
CA GLU A 101 2.44 47.08 -0.92
C GLU A 101 1.99 47.76 0.38
N ARG A 102 0.86 47.30 0.94
CA ARG A 102 0.34 47.76 2.23
C ARG A 102 0.99 47.10 3.44
N LYS A 103 1.86 46.11 3.24
CA LYS A 103 2.45 45.26 4.30
C LYS A 103 1.40 44.67 5.23
N ALA A 104 0.30 44.20 4.66
CA ALA A 104 -0.84 43.64 5.38
C ALA A 104 -0.97 42.13 5.10
N PRO A 105 -1.34 41.32 6.11
CA PRO A 105 -1.71 39.93 5.88
C PRO A 105 -3.05 39.84 5.12
N GLY A 106 -3.34 38.67 4.54
CA GLY A 106 -4.61 38.43 3.87
C GLY A 106 -4.86 36.95 3.61
N SER A 107 -6.06 36.63 3.11
CA SER A 107 -6.42 35.26 2.76
C SER A 107 -7.06 35.16 1.37
N ILE A 108 -6.61 34.18 0.60
CA ILE A 108 -7.10 33.89 -0.75
C ILE A 108 -7.65 32.47 -0.76
N VAL A 109 -8.87 32.31 -1.26
CA VAL A 109 -9.52 31.02 -1.47
C VAL A 109 -9.78 30.82 -2.96
N MET A 110 -9.25 29.75 -3.52
CA MET A 110 -9.46 29.37 -4.91
C MET A 110 -10.48 28.22 -5.00
N ILE A 111 -11.46 28.36 -5.90
CA ILE A 111 -12.41 27.27 -6.14
C ILE A 111 -11.84 26.32 -7.20
N GLY A 112 -11.26 25.23 -6.73
CA GLY A 112 -10.85 24.07 -7.52
C GLY A 112 -12.05 23.24 -7.96
N SER A 113 -11.90 21.91 -7.89
CA SER A 113 -12.95 20.91 -8.16
C SER A 113 -12.42 19.53 -7.83
N MET A 114 -13.29 18.59 -7.41
CA MET A 114 -12.99 17.16 -7.38
C MET A 114 -12.36 16.68 -8.71
N SER A 115 -12.78 17.27 -9.83
CA SER A 115 -12.30 16.98 -11.19
C SER A 115 -10.82 17.31 -11.39
N GLY A 116 -10.20 18.10 -10.49
CA GLY A 116 -8.77 18.33 -10.47
C GLY A 116 -7.96 17.24 -9.77
N SER A 117 -8.63 16.33 -9.03
CA SER A 117 -8.03 15.19 -8.32
C SER A 117 -8.38 13.85 -8.94
N ILE A 118 -9.53 13.76 -9.61
CA ILE A 118 -10.05 12.51 -10.18
C ILE A 118 -10.59 12.71 -11.60
N VAL A 119 -10.76 11.60 -12.32
CA VAL A 119 -11.39 11.59 -13.65
C VAL A 119 -12.88 11.27 -13.48
N ASN A 120 -13.76 12.22 -13.82
CA ASN A 120 -15.21 12.01 -13.77
C ASN A 120 -15.65 11.08 -14.91
N VAL A 121 -16.28 9.96 -14.56
CA VAL A 121 -16.87 9.01 -15.52
C VAL A 121 -18.40 9.12 -15.44
N PRO A 122 -19.15 9.18 -16.57
CA PRO A 122 -18.73 8.98 -17.96
C PRO A 122 -18.42 10.27 -18.72
N GLN A 123 -18.12 11.38 -18.06
CA GLN A 123 -18.13 12.72 -18.66
C GLN A 123 -16.81 13.06 -19.38
N PRO A 124 -16.81 13.28 -20.71
CA PRO A 124 -15.60 13.67 -21.43
C PRO A 124 -15.34 15.17 -21.26
N GLN A 125 -14.34 15.52 -20.44
CA GLN A 125 -14.03 16.91 -20.07
C GLN A 125 -12.54 17.14 -19.75
N ALA A 126 -11.63 16.48 -20.49
CA ALA A 126 -10.20 16.45 -20.16
C ALA A 126 -9.56 17.84 -19.93
N PRO A 127 -9.79 18.87 -20.78
CA PRO A 127 -9.25 20.21 -20.52
C PRO A 127 -9.78 20.90 -19.26
N TYR A 128 -11.02 20.59 -18.84
CA TYR A 128 -11.57 21.12 -17.60
C TYR A 128 -10.88 20.51 -16.38
N ASN A 129 -10.74 19.19 -16.35
CA ASN A 129 -10.01 18.48 -15.29
C ASN A 129 -8.59 19.03 -15.16
N ALA A 130 -7.89 19.19 -16.29
CA ALA A 130 -6.56 19.80 -16.32
C ALA A 130 -6.56 21.24 -15.77
N SER A 131 -7.53 22.07 -16.16
CA SER A 131 -7.64 23.45 -15.66
C SER A 131 -7.87 23.52 -14.15
N LYS A 132 -8.65 22.59 -13.57
CA LYS A 132 -8.91 22.55 -12.13
C LYS A 132 -7.76 21.94 -11.34
N ALA A 133 -7.02 20.99 -11.93
CA ALA A 133 -5.74 20.54 -11.37
C ALA A 133 -4.71 21.68 -11.34
N ALA A 134 -4.65 22.50 -12.40
CA ALA A 134 -3.80 23.68 -12.45
C ALA A 134 -4.17 24.70 -11.35
N VAL A 135 -5.46 24.98 -11.13
CA VAL A 135 -5.90 25.86 -10.02
C VAL A 135 -5.50 25.31 -8.65
N ARG A 136 -5.68 24.00 -8.40
CA ARG A 136 -5.29 23.35 -7.15
C ARG A 136 -3.79 23.53 -6.89
N HIS A 137 -2.97 23.20 -7.90
CA HIS A 137 -1.52 23.30 -7.75
C HIS A 137 -1.04 24.75 -7.66
N LEU A 138 -1.70 25.68 -8.37
CA LEU A 138 -1.45 27.11 -8.26
C LEU A 138 -1.66 27.61 -6.83
N ALA A 139 -2.74 27.19 -6.16
CA ALA A 139 -2.98 27.54 -4.76
C ALA A 139 -1.82 27.05 -3.86
N SER A 140 -1.34 25.82 -4.06
CA SER A 140 -0.21 25.26 -3.30
C SER A 140 1.08 26.05 -3.51
N SER A 141 1.43 26.38 -4.76
CA SER A 141 2.64 27.16 -5.06
C SER A 141 2.56 28.56 -4.44
N LEU A 142 1.42 29.25 -4.61
CA LEU A 142 1.25 30.60 -4.09
C LEU A 142 1.20 30.67 -2.56
N ALA A 143 0.68 29.63 -1.90
CA ALA A 143 0.73 29.52 -0.44
C ALA A 143 2.17 29.54 0.08
N VAL A 144 3.06 28.79 -0.58
CA VAL A 144 4.48 28.75 -0.23
C VAL A 144 5.18 30.06 -0.59
N GLU A 145 4.95 30.56 -1.81
CA GLU A 145 5.60 31.78 -2.30
C GLU A 145 5.25 33.00 -1.42
N TRP A 146 4.02 33.12 -0.94
CA TRP A 146 3.54 34.31 -0.24
C TRP A 146 3.45 34.17 1.29
N ALA A 147 3.85 33.02 1.84
CA ALA A 147 3.90 32.79 3.28
C ALA A 147 4.72 33.87 4.02
N HIS A 148 5.85 34.30 3.43
CA HIS A 148 6.71 35.34 4.00
C HIS A 148 6.03 36.72 4.12
N ALA A 149 4.97 36.96 3.36
CA ALA A 149 4.18 38.19 3.39
C ALA A 149 2.93 38.09 4.28
N GLY A 150 2.72 36.95 4.98
CA GLY A 150 1.54 36.73 5.79
C GLY A 150 0.26 36.54 4.97
N ILE A 151 0.37 36.13 3.71
CA ILE A 151 -0.77 35.86 2.82
C ILE A 151 -1.00 34.36 2.80
N ARG A 152 -2.19 33.93 3.22
CA ARG A 152 -2.62 32.53 3.14
C ARG A 152 -3.32 32.28 1.82
N VAL A 153 -3.04 31.15 1.18
CA VAL A 153 -3.72 30.73 -0.03
C VAL A 153 -4.24 29.31 0.18
N ASN A 154 -5.54 29.12 -0.03
CA ASN A 154 -6.23 27.86 0.17
C ASN A 154 -7.00 27.49 -1.10
N CYS A 155 -7.20 26.20 -1.30
CA CYS A 155 -8.13 25.68 -2.31
C CYS A 155 -9.34 25.04 -1.63
N ILE A 156 -10.53 25.22 -2.21
CA ILE A 156 -11.69 24.38 -1.95
C ILE A 156 -11.97 23.60 -3.22
N SER A 157 -12.14 22.28 -3.10
CA SER A 157 -12.46 21.41 -4.24
C SER A 157 -13.85 20.77 -4.06
N PRO A 158 -14.93 21.44 -4.52
CA PRO A 158 -16.27 20.91 -4.40
C PRO A 158 -16.51 19.66 -5.24
N GLY A 159 -17.42 18.82 -4.77
CA GLY A 159 -18.05 17.76 -5.56
C GLY A 159 -19.06 18.29 -6.59
N TYR A 160 -20.04 17.47 -6.97
CA TYR A 160 -21.12 17.92 -7.85
C TYR A 160 -22.03 18.96 -7.15
N MET A 161 -21.98 20.20 -7.64
CA MET A 161 -22.75 21.32 -7.11
C MET A 161 -23.86 21.76 -8.09
N LEU A 162 -25.07 21.99 -7.56
CA LEU A 162 -26.23 22.49 -8.29
C LEU A 162 -26.12 24.01 -8.53
N THR A 163 -25.10 24.41 -9.29
CA THR A 163 -24.95 25.79 -9.77
C THR A 163 -26.02 26.11 -10.82
N ALA A 164 -26.23 27.40 -11.14
CA ALA A 164 -27.15 27.80 -12.21
C ALA A 164 -26.81 27.14 -13.56
N LEU A 165 -25.51 26.96 -13.85
CA LEU A 165 -25.04 26.24 -15.04
C LEU A 165 -25.38 24.75 -14.98
N THR A 166 -25.06 24.09 -13.86
CA THR A 166 -25.35 22.66 -13.65
C THR A 166 -26.84 22.38 -13.75
N LYS A 167 -27.68 23.21 -13.12
CA LYS A 167 -29.12 23.04 -13.12
C LYS A 167 -29.69 22.99 -14.53
N LYS A 168 -29.24 23.88 -15.42
CA LYS A 168 -29.66 23.88 -16.83
C LYS A 168 -29.27 22.59 -17.55
N ILE A 169 -28.05 22.10 -17.33
CA ILE A 169 -27.57 20.83 -17.93
C ILE A 169 -28.39 19.64 -17.43
N LEU A 170 -28.71 19.60 -16.13
CA LEU A 170 -29.49 18.51 -15.53
C LEU A 170 -30.96 18.54 -15.96
N ASP A 171 -31.55 19.73 -16.10
CA ASP A 171 -32.92 19.90 -16.62
C ASP A 171 -33.02 19.41 -18.08
N GLU A 172 -31.95 19.58 -18.86
CA GLU A 172 -31.86 19.13 -20.26
C GLU A 172 -31.45 17.63 -20.40
N ASN A 173 -30.87 17.02 -19.36
CA ASN A 173 -30.43 15.61 -19.38
C ASN A 173 -30.77 14.86 -18.05
N PRO A 174 -32.01 14.36 -17.92
CA PRO A 174 -32.48 13.68 -16.70
C PRO A 174 -31.70 12.40 -16.35
N GLU A 175 -31.21 11.65 -17.34
CA GLU A 175 -30.42 10.43 -17.10
C GLU A 175 -29.07 10.76 -16.46
N LEU A 176 -28.42 11.83 -16.91
CA LEU A 176 -27.18 12.34 -16.30
C LEU A 176 -27.43 12.81 -14.86
N ALA A 177 -28.56 13.47 -14.61
CA ALA A 177 -28.95 13.90 -13.27
C ALA A 177 -29.13 12.70 -12.33
N GLN A 178 -29.81 11.64 -12.77
CA GLN A 178 -29.98 10.43 -11.97
C GLN A 178 -28.64 9.73 -11.69
N LYS A 179 -27.78 9.62 -12.70
CA LYS A 179 -26.46 8.99 -12.56
C LYS A 179 -25.53 9.77 -11.63
N TRP A 180 -25.47 11.09 -11.74
CA TRP A 180 -24.65 11.90 -10.83
C TRP A 180 -25.20 11.82 -9.40
N THR A 181 -26.52 11.86 -9.24
CA THR A 181 -27.15 11.74 -7.92
C THR A 181 -26.89 10.37 -7.29
N SER A 182 -26.88 9.28 -8.07
CA SER A 182 -26.57 7.93 -7.55
C SER A 182 -25.10 7.76 -7.14
N LEU A 183 -24.19 8.57 -7.67
CA LEU A 183 -22.79 8.55 -7.30
C LEU A 183 -22.51 9.33 -6.00
N ILE A 184 -23.46 10.16 -5.54
CA ILE A 184 -23.33 10.92 -4.31
C ILE A 184 -23.94 10.10 -3.15
N PRO A 185 -23.19 9.73 -2.10
CA PRO A 185 -23.69 8.92 -0.99
C PRO A 185 -24.92 9.51 -0.28
N GLN A 186 -25.02 10.85 -0.21
CA GLN A 186 -26.15 11.54 0.40
C GLN A 186 -27.40 11.55 -0.51
N GLY A 187 -27.30 11.06 -1.74
CA GLY A 187 -28.38 10.99 -2.71
C GLY A 187 -28.89 12.35 -3.17
N LYS A 188 -28.09 13.42 -3.03
CA LYS A 188 -28.43 14.78 -3.47
C LYS A 188 -27.19 15.59 -3.84
N MET A 189 -27.34 16.46 -4.83
CA MET A 189 -26.31 17.45 -5.21
C MET A 189 -26.04 18.43 -4.07
N GLY A 190 -24.79 18.85 -3.92
CA GLY A 190 -24.46 19.98 -3.07
C GLY A 190 -25.02 21.28 -3.65
N ARG A 191 -25.31 22.26 -2.81
CA ARG A 191 -25.75 23.59 -3.23
C ARG A 191 -24.67 24.62 -2.93
N PRO A 192 -24.52 25.70 -3.71
CA PRO A 192 -23.47 26.71 -3.46
C PRO A 192 -23.42 27.22 -2.01
N GLU A 193 -24.58 27.27 -1.33
CA GLU A 193 -24.69 27.67 0.07
C GLU A 193 -23.93 26.72 1.02
N ASP A 194 -23.77 25.45 0.65
CA ASP A 194 -23.05 24.45 1.45
C ASP A 194 -21.52 24.75 1.49
N LEU A 195 -21.00 25.59 0.59
CA LEU A 195 -19.60 26.05 0.62
C LEU A 195 -19.37 27.29 1.49
N MET A 196 -20.43 28.01 1.90
CA MET A 196 -20.30 29.30 2.60
C MET A 196 -19.52 29.17 3.92
N GLY A 197 -19.75 28.09 4.67
CA GLY A 197 -19.03 27.82 5.92
C GLY A 197 -17.54 27.58 5.70
N ALA A 198 -17.19 26.78 4.70
CA ALA A 198 -15.80 26.49 4.34
C ALA A 198 -15.05 27.75 3.88
N VAL A 199 -15.67 28.54 2.98
CA VAL A 199 -15.09 29.81 2.52
C VAL A 199 -14.88 30.77 3.69
N THR A 200 -15.88 30.92 4.56
CA THR A 200 -15.80 31.82 5.73
C THR A 200 -14.69 31.38 6.69
N PHE A 201 -14.60 30.08 6.97
CA PHE A 201 -13.55 29.52 7.81
C PHE A 201 -12.16 29.80 7.23
N LEU A 202 -11.93 29.48 5.96
CA LEU A 202 -10.62 29.65 5.30
C LEU A 202 -10.21 31.12 5.15
N LEU A 203 -11.16 32.03 4.98
CA LEU A 203 -10.88 33.47 4.97
C LEU A 203 -10.64 34.05 6.37
N SER A 204 -11.13 33.41 7.42
CA SER A 204 -10.95 33.88 8.80
C SER A 204 -9.58 33.49 9.38
N ASP A 205 -9.22 34.12 10.50
CA ASP A 205 -8.01 33.80 11.27
C ASP A 205 -8.05 32.40 11.92
N ALA A 206 -9.20 31.72 11.91
CA ALA A 206 -9.34 30.36 12.45
C ALA A 206 -8.62 29.30 11.60
N ALA A 207 -8.37 29.56 10.31
CA ALA A 207 -7.80 28.60 9.36
C ALA A 207 -6.26 28.60 9.32
N GLY A 208 -5.58 28.96 10.41
CA GLY A 208 -4.13 29.13 10.58
C GLY A 208 -3.23 28.54 9.48
N ILE A 209 -3.13 27.20 9.41
CA ILE A 209 -2.40 26.45 8.37
C ILE A 209 -3.34 25.38 7.80
N ALA A 210 -4.01 25.68 6.68
CA ALA A 210 -4.74 24.74 5.86
C ALA A 210 -4.23 24.88 4.41
N GLU A 211 -4.23 23.80 3.62
CA GLU A 211 -3.70 23.80 2.25
C GLU A 211 -4.81 23.54 1.21
N ASP A 212 -5.63 22.50 1.39
CA ASP A 212 -6.75 22.16 0.51
C ASP A 212 -7.89 21.54 1.34
N LEU A 213 -9.07 22.14 1.27
CA LEU A 213 -10.29 21.60 1.87
C LEU A 213 -11.12 20.92 0.77
N VAL A 214 -11.07 19.59 0.73
CA VAL A 214 -11.97 18.81 -0.12
C VAL A 214 -13.32 18.76 0.57
N THR A 215 -14.34 19.35 -0.06
CA THR A 215 -15.73 19.29 0.41
C THR A 215 -16.50 18.37 -0.52
N ASP A 216 -16.17 17.08 -0.48
CA ASP A 216 -16.96 16.03 -1.10
C ASP A 216 -17.85 15.36 -0.03
N GLY A 217 -19.13 15.18 -0.36
CA GLY A 217 -19.99 14.24 0.37
C GLY A 217 -19.58 12.77 0.11
N ASP A 218 -18.61 12.57 -0.79
CA ASP A 218 -17.85 11.33 -0.94
C ASP A 218 -16.83 11.30 0.19
N GLY A 219 -17.32 11.05 1.41
CA GLY A 219 -16.47 11.02 2.59
C GLY A 219 -15.18 10.29 2.28
N GLN A 220 -14.07 11.03 2.23
CA GLN A 220 -12.79 10.44 2.56
C GLN A 220 -12.91 10.09 4.04
N ALA A 221 -13.49 8.92 4.27
CA ALA A 221 -13.25 8.18 5.47
C ALA A 221 -11.75 8.27 5.71
N GLU A 222 -11.37 8.62 6.94
CA GLU A 222 -10.12 8.15 7.52
C GLU A 222 -9.79 6.79 6.88
N ASN A 223 -8.61 6.66 6.28
CA ASN A 223 -8.18 5.48 5.55
C ASN A 223 -8.81 4.22 6.17
N PRO A 224 -9.88 3.62 5.60
CA PRO A 224 -10.72 2.65 6.31
C PRO A 224 -9.97 1.35 6.62
N TYR A 225 -8.75 1.24 6.09
CA TYR A 225 -7.82 0.14 6.28
C TYR A 225 -6.87 0.36 7.47
N LEU A 226 -6.80 1.54 8.08
CA LEU A 226 -5.88 1.82 9.17
C LEU A 226 -6.50 1.47 10.53
N SER A 227 -5.83 0.60 11.28
CA SER A 227 -6.26 0.23 12.64
C SER A 227 -6.17 1.41 13.60
N ASN A 228 -7.22 1.65 14.40
CA ASN A 228 -7.19 2.66 15.46
C ASN A 228 -6.55 2.09 16.74
N THR A 229 -5.22 1.93 16.72
CA THR A 229 -4.44 1.32 17.80
C THR A 229 -4.56 2.06 19.14
N ALA A 230 -4.67 3.38 19.10
CA ALA A 230 -4.87 4.19 20.31
C ALA A 230 -6.18 3.82 21.03
N ASN A 231 -7.26 3.60 20.29
CA ASN A 231 -8.53 3.14 20.86
C ASN A 231 -8.49 1.67 21.29
N LEU A 232 -7.76 0.81 20.57
CA LEU A 232 -7.59 -0.60 20.92
C LEU A 232 -6.82 -0.78 22.24
N GLN A 233 -5.85 0.09 22.52
CA GLN A 233 -4.90 -0.08 23.63
C GLN A 233 -5.57 -0.22 25.01
N LYS A 234 -6.65 0.53 25.28
CA LYS A 234 -7.38 0.41 26.55
C LYS A 234 -8.06 -0.95 26.73
N TYR A 235 -8.42 -1.62 25.64
CA TYR A 235 -9.03 -2.96 25.67
C TYR A 235 -7.99 -4.06 25.84
N LEU A 236 -6.79 -3.89 25.25
CA LEU A 236 -5.68 -4.85 25.40
C LEU A 236 -5.19 -4.95 26.86
N GLN A 237 -5.39 -3.91 27.67
CA GLN A 237 -5.02 -3.88 29.09
C GLN A 237 -6.04 -4.58 30.01
N LEU A 238 -7.19 -5.01 29.48
CA LEU A 238 -8.20 -5.67 30.31
C LEU A 238 -7.68 -7.04 30.79
N PRO A 239 -7.93 -7.40 32.07
CA PRO A 239 -7.48 -8.69 32.60
C PRO A 239 -8.21 -9.84 31.90
N GLN A 240 -7.46 -10.82 31.43
CA GLN A 240 -7.99 -12.01 30.73
C GLN A 240 -8.51 -13.10 31.70
N LYS A 241 -8.54 -12.82 33.02
CA LYS A 241 -9.08 -13.71 34.07
C LYS A 241 -8.52 -15.14 34.01
N GLY A 242 -7.23 -15.29 33.69
CA GLY A 242 -6.53 -16.57 33.60
C GLY A 242 -6.81 -17.38 32.33
N GLN A 243 -7.63 -16.87 31.40
CA GLN A 243 -7.79 -17.44 30.07
C GLN A 243 -6.68 -16.94 29.14
N VAL A 244 -6.42 -17.72 28.09
CA VAL A 244 -5.39 -17.44 27.09
C VAL A 244 -6.02 -17.42 25.71
N ILE A 245 -5.60 -16.50 24.85
CA ILE A 245 -5.94 -16.49 23.43
C ILE A 245 -4.81 -17.18 22.66
N ALA A 246 -5.17 -18.23 21.93
CA ALA A 246 -4.28 -18.93 21.02
C ALA A 246 -4.70 -18.66 19.57
N GLU A 247 -3.88 -17.96 18.81
CA GLU A 247 -4.13 -17.68 17.40
C GLU A 247 -3.49 -18.77 16.53
N TYR A 248 -4.33 -19.61 15.93
CA TYR A 248 -3.92 -20.69 15.06
C TYR A 248 -3.67 -20.13 13.67
N VAL A 249 -2.45 -20.29 13.16
CA VAL A 249 -1.97 -19.80 11.87
C VAL A 249 -1.71 -20.99 10.94
N TRP A 250 -2.15 -20.90 9.69
CA TRP A 250 -1.92 -21.93 8.66
C TRP A 250 -1.71 -21.32 7.29
N ILE A 251 -1.25 -22.14 6.34
CA ILE A 251 -1.01 -21.76 4.95
C ILE A 251 -2.20 -22.20 4.08
N ASP A 252 -2.71 -21.29 3.26
CA ASP A 252 -3.79 -21.56 2.30
C ASP A 252 -3.28 -22.07 0.95
N ALA A 253 -4.22 -22.38 0.04
CA ALA A 253 -3.89 -22.89 -1.29
C ALA A 253 -3.11 -21.90 -2.18
N ASN A 254 -3.12 -20.61 -1.84
CA ASN A 254 -2.47 -19.55 -2.62
C ASN A 254 -1.09 -19.19 -2.05
N GLY A 255 -0.57 -19.95 -1.07
CA GLY A 255 0.70 -19.64 -0.42
C GLY A 255 0.62 -18.41 0.50
N GLY A 256 -0.56 -18.05 0.99
CA GLY A 256 -0.78 -17.01 1.99
C GLY A 256 -1.00 -17.59 3.38
N THR A 257 -0.82 -16.76 4.41
CA THR A 257 -1.18 -17.15 5.79
C THR A 257 -2.63 -16.77 6.10
N ARG A 258 -3.29 -17.64 6.87
CA ARG A 258 -4.62 -17.42 7.45
C ARG A 258 -4.54 -17.64 8.94
N SER A 259 -5.43 -17.03 9.72
CA SER A 259 -5.45 -17.25 11.16
C SER A 259 -6.83 -17.10 11.79
N LYS A 260 -6.99 -17.70 12.98
CA LYS A 260 -8.13 -17.46 13.87
C LYS A 260 -7.83 -17.81 15.33
N CYS A 261 -8.57 -17.22 16.25
CA CYS A 261 -8.31 -17.32 17.69
C CYS A 261 -9.18 -18.35 18.42
N LYS A 262 -8.55 -19.19 19.25
CA LYS A 262 -9.19 -20.09 20.22
C LYS A 262 -8.96 -19.59 21.65
N THR A 263 -9.97 -19.62 22.50
CA THR A 263 -9.78 -19.37 23.93
C THR A 263 -9.39 -20.67 24.66
N LEU A 264 -8.27 -20.65 25.36
CA LEU A 264 -7.79 -21.73 26.23
C LEU A 264 -8.06 -21.39 27.70
N LYS A 265 -8.38 -22.40 28.50
CA LYS A 265 -8.68 -22.23 29.94
C LYS A 265 -7.44 -22.14 30.83
N LYS A 266 -6.27 -22.47 30.29
CA LYS A 266 -4.98 -22.46 30.99
C LYS A 266 -3.87 -22.19 29.97
N VAL A 267 -2.75 -21.68 30.45
CA VAL A 267 -1.53 -21.50 29.65
C VAL A 267 -0.99 -22.87 29.21
N PRO A 268 -0.91 -23.15 27.90
CA PRO A 268 -0.30 -24.40 27.41
C PRO A 268 1.20 -24.38 27.70
N GLN A 269 1.76 -25.54 28.05
CA GLN A 269 3.20 -25.68 28.32
C GLN A 269 3.97 -26.21 27.11
N SER A 270 3.25 -26.86 26.18
CA SER A 270 3.81 -27.40 24.95
C SER A 270 2.75 -27.48 23.86
N VAL A 271 3.20 -27.71 22.62
CA VAL A 271 2.32 -27.98 21.47
C VAL A 271 1.34 -29.14 21.74
N LYS A 272 1.74 -30.12 22.57
CA LYS A 272 0.88 -31.28 22.93
C LYS A 272 -0.33 -30.91 23.80
N ASP A 273 -0.29 -29.76 24.46
CA ASP A 273 -1.43 -29.25 25.23
C ASP A 273 -2.49 -28.58 24.35
N LEU A 274 -2.18 -28.35 23.07
CA LEU A 274 -3.05 -27.72 22.10
C LEU A 274 -3.90 -28.78 21.39
N SER A 275 -5.21 -28.54 21.35
CA SER A 275 -6.13 -29.39 20.61
C SER A 275 -6.04 -29.11 19.11
N GLU A 276 -6.32 -30.14 18.31
CA GLU A 276 -6.70 -29.95 16.91
C GLU A 276 -7.90 -29.00 16.78
N TRP A 277 -8.02 -28.40 15.60
CA TRP A 277 -9.17 -27.60 15.22
C TRP A 277 -9.50 -27.84 13.74
N ASN A 278 -10.51 -27.18 13.20
CA ASN A 278 -10.91 -27.30 11.81
C ASN A 278 -11.30 -25.91 11.29
N PHE A 279 -11.30 -25.71 9.97
CA PHE A 279 -11.80 -24.52 9.30
C PHE A 279 -12.50 -24.90 7.99
N ASP A 280 -13.19 -23.92 7.40
CA ASP A 280 -13.84 -24.08 6.10
C ASP A 280 -12.81 -23.94 4.98
N GLY A 281 -12.40 -25.07 4.42
CA GLY A 281 -11.42 -25.17 3.35
C GLY A 281 -11.91 -24.69 1.99
N SER A 282 -13.23 -24.60 1.76
CA SER A 282 -13.77 -24.05 0.51
C SER A 282 -13.44 -22.55 0.37
N SER A 283 -13.53 -21.82 1.48
CA SER A 283 -13.14 -20.40 1.58
C SER A 283 -11.63 -20.14 1.47
N THR A 284 -10.80 -21.18 1.37
CA THR A 284 -9.33 -21.07 1.25
C THR A 284 -8.75 -21.86 0.08
N GLY A 285 -9.60 -22.41 -0.79
CA GLY A 285 -9.19 -23.22 -1.95
C GLY A 285 -8.59 -24.57 -1.59
N GLN A 286 -8.84 -25.08 -0.38
CA GLN A 286 -8.22 -26.30 0.15
C GLN A 286 -9.16 -27.51 0.17
N ALA A 287 -10.46 -27.31 -0.04
CA ALA A 287 -11.46 -28.38 -0.08
C ALA A 287 -12.70 -27.94 -0.88
N PRO A 288 -13.46 -28.85 -1.50
CA PRO A 288 -14.68 -28.50 -2.21
C PRO A 288 -15.81 -28.13 -1.23
N GLY A 289 -16.82 -27.40 -1.71
CA GLY A 289 -17.92 -26.91 -0.87
C GLY A 289 -18.80 -28.00 -0.23
N ASP A 290 -18.89 -29.20 -0.84
CA ASP A 290 -19.68 -30.32 -0.34
C ASP A 290 -18.93 -31.21 0.68
N ASN A 291 -17.63 -30.98 0.88
CA ASN A 291 -16.80 -31.60 1.91
C ASN A 291 -15.68 -30.65 2.33
N SER A 292 -16.06 -29.54 2.97
CA SER A 292 -15.16 -28.40 3.14
C SER A 292 -14.30 -28.42 4.41
N ASP A 293 -14.53 -29.35 5.35
CA ASP A 293 -13.77 -29.39 6.61
C ASP A 293 -12.31 -29.75 6.37
N VAL A 294 -11.41 -28.83 6.72
CA VAL A 294 -9.96 -29.04 6.78
C VAL A 294 -9.49 -28.86 8.22
N TYR A 295 -8.64 -29.76 8.69
CA TYR A 295 -8.17 -29.84 10.07
C TYR A 295 -6.83 -29.13 10.24
N LEU A 296 -6.68 -28.47 11.39
CA LEU A 296 -5.47 -27.80 11.85
C LEU A 296 -4.83 -28.65 12.94
N ARG A 297 -3.60 -29.10 12.69
CA ARG A 297 -2.77 -29.76 13.70
C ARG A 297 -1.66 -28.84 14.15
N PRO A 298 -1.60 -28.45 15.44
CA PRO A 298 -0.52 -27.64 15.99
C PRO A 298 0.85 -28.30 15.82
N VAL A 299 1.84 -27.52 15.38
CA VAL A 299 3.20 -28.01 15.13
C VAL A 299 4.29 -27.17 15.80
N ALA A 300 4.05 -25.86 15.97
CA ALA A 300 4.93 -24.97 16.74
C ALA A 300 4.10 -23.91 17.49
N MET A 301 4.67 -23.37 18.56
CA MET A 301 4.01 -22.41 19.45
C MET A 301 4.96 -21.27 19.79
N TYR A 302 4.47 -20.03 19.72
CA TYR A 302 5.26 -18.82 19.90
C TYR A 302 4.51 -17.83 20.81
N PRO A 303 5.20 -17.01 21.63
CA PRO A 303 4.58 -15.86 22.29
C PRO A 303 3.93 -14.91 21.28
N ASP A 304 2.76 -14.37 21.61
CA ASP A 304 2.03 -13.42 20.75
C ASP A 304 2.47 -11.97 21.01
N PRO A 305 3.17 -11.30 20.06
CA PRO A 305 3.66 -9.94 20.24
C PRO A 305 2.56 -8.87 20.13
N PHE A 306 1.36 -9.21 19.64
CA PHE A 306 0.24 -8.29 19.50
C PHE A 306 -0.60 -8.23 20.77
N ARG A 307 -0.84 -9.39 21.38
CA ARG A 307 -1.69 -9.52 22.58
C ARG A 307 -0.90 -9.55 23.89
N LEU A 308 0.40 -9.88 23.82
CA LEU A 308 1.33 -9.96 24.94
C LEU A 308 0.87 -10.94 26.05
N GLY A 309 1.62 -10.99 27.15
CA GLY A 309 1.31 -11.84 28.30
C GLY A 309 1.37 -13.33 27.94
N ASP A 310 0.41 -14.11 28.44
CA ASP A 310 0.35 -15.56 28.23
C ASP A 310 -0.27 -15.98 26.89
N ASN A 311 -0.59 -15.01 26.00
CA ASN A 311 -1.16 -15.28 24.68
C ASN A 311 -0.13 -15.84 23.72
N ILE A 312 -0.59 -16.67 22.79
CA ILE A 312 0.29 -17.44 21.91
C ILE A 312 -0.19 -17.42 20.46
N LEU A 313 0.78 -17.55 19.55
CA LEU A 313 0.59 -17.91 18.17
C LEU A 313 0.90 -19.40 18.00
N VAL A 314 0.15 -20.10 17.14
CA VAL A 314 0.26 -21.54 16.93
C VAL A 314 0.37 -21.80 15.43
N MET A 315 1.57 -22.18 14.97
CA MET A 315 1.75 -22.66 13.61
C MET A 315 1.08 -24.02 13.49
N CYS A 316 0.31 -24.21 12.43
CA CYS A 316 -0.44 -25.44 12.16
C CYS A 316 -0.16 -25.99 10.77
N GLU A 317 -0.17 -27.31 10.67
CA GLU A 317 -0.28 -28.01 9.39
C GLU A 317 -1.74 -28.38 9.09
N THR A 318 -2.06 -28.59 7.81
CA THR A 318 -3.42 -28.81 7.32
C THR A 318 -3.66 -30.26 6.89
N TRP A 319 -4.82 -30.80 7.24
CA TRP A 319 -5.20 -32.20 7.01
C TRP A 319 -6.63 -32.35 6.51
N MET A 320 -6.86 -33.34 5.67
CA MET A 320 -8.19 -33.72 5.23
C MET A 320 -8.90 -34.58 6.27
N SER A 321 -10.23 -34.65 6.19
CA SER A 321 -11.08 -35.46 7.08
C SER A 321 -10.80 -36.97 7.00
N ASP A 322 -10.20 -37.45 5.91
CA ASP A 322 -9.76 -38.85 5.76
C ASP A 322 -8.42 -39.16 6.45
N GLY A 323 -7.83 -38.16 7.12
CA GLY A 323 -6.59 -38.28 7.86
C GLY A 323 -5.33 -38.14 7.00
N LYS A 324 -5.45 -37.80 5.71
CA LYS A 324 -4.29 -37.50 4.85
C LYS A 324 -3.87 -36.03 4.96
N PRO A 325 -2.58 -35.71 4.75
CA PRO A 325 -2.14 -34.32 4.62
C PRO A 325 -2.93 -33.63 3.50
N ASN A 326 -3.33 -32.37 3.73
CA ASN A 326 -3.91 -31.56 2.66
C ASN A 326 -2.90 -31.40 1.51
N ALA A 327 -3.39 -31.20 0.27
CA ALA A 327 -2.55 -31.11 -0.92
C ALA A 327 -1.45 -30.03 -0.80
N TYR A 328 -1.75 -28.93 -0.12
CA TYR A 328 -0.83 -27.81 0.09
C TYR A 328 -0.01 -27.91 1.39
N ASN A 329 -0.13 -29.01 2.14
CA ASN A 329 0.67 -29.26 3.33
C ASN A 329 2.07 -29.80 2.95
N TYR A 330 2.93 -28.91 2.43
CA TYR A 330 4.32 -29.23 2.09
C TYR A 330 5.19 -29.46 3.33
N ARG A 331 4.78 -28.92 4.48
CA ARG A 331 5.45 -29.12 5.76
C ARG A 331 5.58 -30.61 6.11
N HIS A 332 4.52 -31.39 5.90
CA HIS A 332 4.50 -32.81 6.25
C HIS A 332 5.65 -33.61 5.59
N ASP A 333 5.88 -33.40 4.29
CA ASP A 333 6.91 -34.12 3.56
C ASP A 333 8.31 -33.58 3.85
N ALA A 334 8.44 -32.25 3.97
CA ALA A 334 9.67 -31.63 4.42
C ALA A 334 10.08 -32.15 5.80
N ALA A 335 9.17 -32.21 6.77
CA ALA A 335 9.41 -32.75 8.11
C ALA A 335 9.88 -34.22 8.04
N SER A 336 9.21 -35.04 7.22
CA SER A 336 9.57 -36.45 7.04
C SER A 336 10.99 -36.63 6.46
N LEU A 337 11.39 -35.76 5.52
CA LEU A 337 12.76 -35.69 5.00
C LEU A 337 13.78 -35.27 6.07
N MET A 338 13.48 -34.21 6.82
CA MET A 338 14.35 -33.71 7.89
C MET A 338 14.56 -34.75 8.99
N ASP A 339 13.51 -35.45 9.41
CA ASP A 339 13.58 -36.49 10.44
C ASP A 339 14.41 -37.69 9.97
N LYS A 340 14.18 -38.16 8.74
CA LYS A 340 14.93 -39.28 8.16
C LYS A 340 16.42 -38.98 8.04
N TYR A 341 16.76 -37.76 7.65
CA TYR A 341 18.12 -37.32 7.37
C TYR A 341 18.72 -36.46 8.49
N ALA A 342 18.15 -36.50 9.69
CA ALA A 342 18.56 -35.69 10.85
C ALA A 342 20.07 -35.81 11.17
N LYS A 343 20.68 -36.96 10.91
CA LYS A 343 22.13 -37.21 11.07
C LYS A 343 23.04 -36.26 10.29
N HIS A 344 22.52 -35.62 9.24
CA HIS A 344 23.29 -34.66 8.43
C HIS A 344 23.31 -33.26 9.07
N GLU A 345 22.46 -33.00 10.07
CA GLU A 345 22.37 -31.74 10.81
C GLU A 345 22.29 -30.52 9.87
N PHE A 346 21.29 -30.54 9.01
CA PHE A 346 21.02 -29.45 8.09
C PHE A 346 20.73 -28.16 8.85
N TRP A 347 21.52 -27.12 8.56
CA TRP A 347 21.24 -25.75 8.97
C TRP A 347 20.84 -24.95 7.74
N PHE A 348 19.81 -24.14 7.92
CA PHE A 348 19.31 -23.25 6.90
C PHE A 348 19.19 -21.82 7.44
N GLY A 349 19.50 -20.84 6.61
CA GLY A 349 19.20 -19.43 6.87
C GLY A 349 18.67 -18.77 5.61
N LEU A 350 17.49 -18.16 5.67
CA LEU A 350 16.81 -17.60 4.50
C LEU A 350 16.69 -16.07 4.59
N GLU A 351 16.95 -15.43 3.47
CA GLU A 351 16.97 -13.97 3.28
C GLU A 351 15.67 -13.52 2.60
N GLN A 352 14.65 -13.17 3.38
CA GLN A 352 13.34 -12.78 2.85
C GLN A 352 13.35 -11.33 2.39
N GLU A 353 13.44 -11.14 1.07
CA GLU A 353 13.17 -9.84 0.45
C GLU A 353 11.66 -9.64 0.26
N TYR A 354 11.20 -8.40 0.36
CA TYR A 354 9.80 -8.01 0.18
C TYR A 354 9.68 -6.54 -0.20
N THR A 355 8.55 -6.16 -0.79
CA THR A 355 8.26 -4.75 -1.13
C THR A 355 7.03 -4.27 -0.42
N LEU A 356 7.12 -3.06 0.15
CA LEU A 356 6.01 -2.36 0.77
C LEU A 356 5.21 -1.61 -0.28
N LEU A 357 3.90 -1.77 -0.27
CA LEU A 357 2.96 -1.09 -1.14
C LEU A 357 1.99 -0.25 -0.29
N ASP A 358 1.52 0.85 -0.85
CA ASP A 358 0.40 1.61 -0.30
C ASP A 358 -0.92 0.84 -0.44
N THR A 359 -2.01 1.41 0.08
CA THR A 359 -3.33 0.79 0.03
C THR A 359 -3.87 0.60 -1.39
N GLN A 360 -3.36 1.33 -2.37
CA GLN A 360 -3.72 1.22 -3.78
C GLN A 360 -2.87 0.18 -4.54
N GLY A 361 -1.86 -0.40 -3.88
CA GLY A 361 -0.97 -1.39 -4.48
C GLY A 361 0.21 -0.78 -5.24
N TRP A 362 0.49 0.52 -5.06
CA TRP A 362 1.68 1.17 -5.60
C TRP A 362 2.82 1.14 -4.57
N PRO A 363 4.11 1.07 -4.95
CA PRO A 363 5.19 1.02 -3.96
C PRO A 363 5.14 2.19 -2.97
N TYR A 364 5.30 1.87 -1.69
CA TYR A 364 5.08 2.82 -0.61
C TYR A 364 6.05 4.01 -0.68
N GLY A 365 5.51 5.22 -0.64
CA GLY A 365 6.30 6.46 -0.68
C GLY A 365 6.84 6.83 -2.07
N TRP A 366 6.48 6.09 -3.12
CA TRP A 366 6.77 6.51 -4.49
C TRP A 366 5.84 7.66 -4.91
N PRO A 367 6.27 8.52 -5.86
CA PRO A 367 5.39 9.52 -6.45
C PRO A 367 4.13 8.86 -7.04
N LYS A 368 2.95 9.43 -6.76
CA LYS A 368 1.70 8.96 -7.38
C LYS A 368 1.83 9.05 -8.90
N ASN A 369 1.57 7.95 -9.60
CA ASN A 369 1.74 7.84 -11.06
C ASN A 369 3.15 8.19 -11.57
N GLY A 370 4.18 7.99 -10.75
CA GLY A 370 5.56 8.30 -11.12
C GLY A 370 6.59 7.38 -10.47
N PHE A 371 7.84 7.63 -10.80
CA PHE A 371 8.99 6.85 -10.32
C PHE A 371 9.90 7.74 -9.46
N PRO A 372 10.55 7.18 -8.42
CA PRO A 372 11.60 7.87 -7.69
C PRO A 372 12.87 7.97 -8.56
N ALA A 373 13.94 8.54 -7.99
CA ALA A 373 15.23 8.55 -8.65
C ALA A 373 15.74 7.11 -8.92
N PRO A 374 16.65 6.90 -9.89
CA PRO A 374 17.22 5.59 -10.17
C PRO A 374 17.84 4.90 -8.96
N GLN A 375 17.91 3.56 -9.00
CA GLN A 375 18.51 2.74 -7.94
C GLN A 375 19.98 3.10 -7.69
N GLY A 376 20.43 2.90 -6.44
CA GLY A 376 21.78 3.25 -6.00
C GLY A 376 21.82 3.77 -4.56
N PRO A 377 21.10 4.84 -4.21
CA PRO A 377 21.18 5.44 -2.87
C PRO A 377 20.33 4.73 -1.80
N TYR A 378 19.54 3.71 -2.18
CA TYR A 378 18.52 3.08 -1.33
C TYR A 378 19.06 1.90 -0.51
N TYR A 379 19.88 1.04 -1.11
CA TYR A 379 20.46 -0.13 -0.43
C TYR A 379 21.25 0.32 0.81
N CYS A 380 20.88 -0.23 1.98
CA CYS A 380 21.40 0.18 3.28
C CYS A 380 21.39 1.71 3.52
N GLY A 381 20.45 2.42 2.89
CA GLY A 381 20.34 3.87 2.95
C GLY A 381 19.91 4.38 4.33
N ASN A 382 20.18 5.66 4.58
CA ASN A 382 19.70 6.38 5.76
C ASN A 382 19.21 7.79 5.37
N GLY A 383 18.10 8.23 5.98
CA GLY A 383 17.49 9.54 5.78
C GLY A 383 16.26 9.54 4.86
N THR A 384 15.43 10.58 5.03
CA THR A 384 14.24 10.86 4.23
C THR A 384 14.56 10.92 2.74
N GLY A 385 13.70 10.31 1.91
CA GLY A 385 13.89 10.22 0.46
C GLY A 385 14.79 9.06 0.00
N LYS A 386 15.40 8.32 0.93
CA LYS A 386 16.14 7.07 0.64
C LYS A 386 15.50 5.86 1.31
N VAL A 387 14.92 6.06 2.49
CA VAL A 387 14.34 5.01 3.32
C VAL A 387 12.85 5.27 3.46
N PHE A 388 12.05 4.22 3.25
CA PHE A 388 10.59 4.31 3.25
C PHE A 388 10.02 3.30 4.25
N CYS A 389 9.22 3.78 5.21
CA CYS A 389 8.53 2.97 6.21
C CYS A 389 9.44 2.08 7.10
N ARG A 390 10.57 2.63 7.59
CA ARG A 390 11.45 1.91 8.53
C ARG A 390 10.72 1.51 9.82
N ASP A 391 9.72 2.27 10.24
CA ASP A 391 8.98 2.02 11.48
C ASP A 391 8.32 0.62 11.49
N LEU A 392 7.78 0.18 10.36
CA LEU A 392 7.23 -1.17 10.19
C LEU A 392 8.30 -2.24 10.34
N VAL A 393 9.49 -2.00 9.78
CA VAL A 393 10.64 -2.93 9.82
C VAL A 393 11.15 -3.08 11.25
N GLU A 394 11.30 -1.96 11.97
CA GLU A 394 11.72 -1.95 13.38
C GLU A 394 10.70 -2.65 14.29
N ALA A 395 9.41 -2.44 14.04
CA ALA A 395 8.33 -3.13 14.74
C ALA A 395 8.36 -4.64 14.48
N HIS A 396 8.52 -5.04 13.21
CA HIS A 396 8.64 -6.45 12.81
C HIS A 396 9.83 -7.14 13.43
N TYR A 397 11.00 -6.50 13.41
CA TYR A 397 12.20 -7.05 14.04
C TYR A 397 11.95 -7.35 15.52
N LYS A 398 11.41 -6.38 16.27
CA LYS A 398 11.11 -6.55 17.70
C LYS A 398 10.04 -7.61 17.95
N ALA A 399 9.01 -7.68 17.10
CA ALA A 399 7.97 -8.70 17.21
C ALA A 399 8.53 -10.11 17.00
N CYS A 400 9.41 -10.30 16.01
CA CYS A 400 10.12 -11.56 15.78
C CYS A 400 10.97 -11.95 16.99
N LEU A 401 11.78 -11.03 17.53
CA LEU A 401 12.58 -11.27 18.74
C LEU A 401 11.70 -11.67 19.94
N TYR A 402 10.58 -10.97 20.15
CA TYR A 402 9.64 -11.29 21.25
C TYR A 402 9.01 -12.67 21.07
N ALA A 403 8.62 -13.01 19.84
CA ALA A 403 8.05 -14.30 19.50
C ALA A 403 9.07 -15.45 19.52
N GLY A 404 10.37 -15.17 19.70
CA GLY A 404 11.42 -16.18 19.67
C GLY A 404 11.71 -16.73 18.28
N ILE A 405 11.41 -15.95 17.23
CA ILE A 405 11.89 -16.22 15.88
C ILE A 405 13.38 -15.92 15.84
N GLU A 406 14.17 -16.82 15.25
CA GLU A 406 15.62 -16.72 15.03
C GLU A 406 15.92 -15.71 13.91
N ILE A 407 15.43 -14.48 14.06
CA ILE A 407 15.73 -13.37 13.16
C ILE A 407 17.19 -12.95 13.37
N SER A 408 17.99 -12.99 12.31
CA SER A 408 19.43 -12.71 12.39
C SER A 408 19.84 -11.35 11.86
N GLY A 409 18.95 -10.64 11.16
CA GLY A 409 19.24 -9.32 10.62
C GLY A 409 18.12 -8.71 9.78
N THR A 410 18.36 -7.48 9.34
CA THR A 410 17.53 -6.76 8.37
C THR A 410 18.37 -5.71 7.65
N ASN A 411 17.97 -5.37 6.42
CA ASN A 411 18.53 -4.26 5.66
C ASN A 411 17.47 -3.65 4.72
N ALA A 412 17.67 -2.38 4.36
CA ALA A 412 16.96 -1.77 3.24
C ALA A 412 17.55 -2.31 1.94
N GLU A 413 16.69 -2.72 1.01
CA GLU A 413 17.10 -3.31 -0.26
C GLU A 413 17.32 -2.27 -1.38
N VAL A 414 17.78 -2.75 -2.52
CA VAL A 414 18.17 -1.90 -3.67
C VAL A 414 17.01 -1.08 -4.24
N MET A 415 15.81 -1.66 -4.34
CA MET A 415 14.63 -0.93 -4.80
C MET A 415 14.05 -0.09 -3.63
N PRO A 416 13.69 1.19 -3.86
CA PRO A 416 13.07 1.99 -2.82
C PRO A 416 11.73 1.38 -2.38
N ALA A 417 11.51 1.32 -1.06
CA ALA A 417 10.42 0.58 -0.40
C ALA A 417 10.55 -0.95 -0.39
N GLN A 418 11.67 -1.49 -0.89
CA GLN A 418 12.04 -2.89 -0.72
C GLN A 418 12.93 -3.04 0.52
N TRP A 419 12.73 -4.16 1.21
CA TRP A 419 13.42 -4.50 2.45
C TRP A 419 13.73 -5.99 2.49
N GLU A 420 14.67 -6.36 3.35
CA GLU A 420 15.02 -7.73 3.66
C GLU A 420 15.06 -7.97 5.16
N TYR A 421 14.67 -9.17 5.59
CA TYR A 421 15.03 -9.72 6.90
C TYR A 421 15.53 -11.15 6.75
N GLN A 422 16.42 -11.57 7.65
CA GLN A 422 17.01 -12.91 7.62
C GLN A 422 16.51 -13.75 8.79
N VAL A 423 16.15 -15.01 8.53
CA VAL A 423 15.79 -16.00 9.56
C VAL A 423 16.78 -17.16 9.51
N GLY A 424 17.36 -17.49 10.65
CA GLY A 424 18.31 -18.59 10.84
C GLY A 424 19.70 -18.14 11.30
N PRO A 425 20.61 -19.09 11.59
CA PRO A 425 20.51 -20.49 11.19
C PRO A 425 19.53 -21.31 12.05
N CYS A 426 18.58 -21.97 11.40
CA CYS A 426 17.65 -22.92 12.02
C CYS A 426 17.98 -24.35 11.59
N THR A 427 17.70 -25.33 12.45
CA THR A 427 17.95 -26.75 12.15
C THR A 427 16.70 -27.39 11.56
N GLY A 428 16.85 -28.07 10.42
CA GLY A 428 15.78 -28.88 9.83
C GLY A 428 14.47 -28.12 9.58
N ILE A 429 13.36 -28.66 10.11
CA ILE A 429 12.00 -28.15 9.88
C ILE A 429 11.73 -26.78 10.51
N ASP A 430 12.48 -26.44 11.57
CA ASP A 430 12.27 -25.21 12.36
C ASP A 430 12.38 -23.96 11.50
N LEU A 431 13.22 -23.96 10.45
CA LEU A 431 13.32 -22.82 9.55
C LEU A 431 11.98 -22.51 8.89
N GLY A 432 11.31 -23.53 8.35
CA GLY A 432 10.06 -23.34 7.62
C GLY A 432 8.96 -22.85 8.55
N ASP A 433 8.88 -23.41 9.76
CA ASP A 433 7.94 -22.96 10.79
C ASP A 433 8.16 -21.49 11.15
N GLN A 434 9.43 -21.11 11.38
CA GLN A 434 9.77 -19.76 11.80
C GLN A 434 9.64 -18.73 10.68
N LEU A 435 10.00 -19.05 9.44
CA LEU A 435 9.86 -18.11 8.32
C LEU A 435 8.38 -17.86 7.96
N TRP A 436 7.52 -18.88 8.03
CA TRP A 436 6.08 -18.66 7.85
C TRP A 436 5.50 -17.80 8.95
N MET A 437 5.92 -18.00 10.19
CA MET A 437 5.49 -17.16 11.31
C MET A 437 6.03 -15.73 11.20
N SER A 438 7.28 -15.53 10.75
CA SER A 438 7.80 -14.18 10.52
C SER A 438 7.06 -13.45 9.40
N ARG A 439 6.63 -14.16 8.34
CA ARG A 439 5.76 -13.61 7.28
C ARG A 439 4.38 -13.22 7.83
N PHE A 440 3.78 -14.07 8.66
CA PHE A 440 2.51 -13.75 9.33
C PHE A 440 2.63 -12.48 10.19
N LEU A 441 3.69 -12.39 11.01
CA LEU A 441 3.97 -11.21 11.81
C LEU A 441 4.12 -9.95 10.94
N LEU A 442 4.85 -10.05 9.81
CA LEU A 442 5.05 -8.93 8.90
C LEU A 442 3.73 -8.40 8.32
N HIS A 443 2.84 -9.30 7.88
CA HIS A 443 1.52 -8.91 7.38
C HIS A 443 0.66 -8.27 8.47
N ARG A 444 0.58 -8.89 9.65
CA ARG A 444 -0.21 -8.38 10.79
C ARG A 444 0.26 -7.01 11.25
N ILE A 445 1.56 -6.73 11.21
CA ILE A 445 2.10 -5.40 11.47
C ILE A 445 1.75 -4.45 10.33
N GLY A 446 1.86 -4.88 9.07
CA GLY A 446 1.44 -4.09 7.90
C GLY A 446 0.01 -3.57 8.00
N GLU A 447 -0.91 -4.37 8.54
CA GLU A 447 -2.31 -3.97 8.81
C GLU A 447 -2.42 -2.78 9.78
N GLU A 448 -1.53 -2.66 10.76
CA GLU A 448 -1.53 -1.54 11.71
C GLU A 448 -0.99 -0.24 11.09
N PHE A 449 -0.08 -0.36 10.12
CA PHE A 449 0.51 0.78 9.39
C PHE A 449 -0.27 1.15 8.12
N GLY A 450 -1.28 0.36 7.74
CA GLY A 450 -2.02 0.57 6.48
C GLY A 450 -1.15 0.32 5.24
N VAL A 451 -0.16 -0.58 5.37
CA VAL A 451 0.82 -0.92 4.35
C VAL A 451 0.60 -2.35 3.90
N LYS A 452 0.52 -2.55 2.58
CA LYS A 452 0.48 -3.90 1.99
C LYS A 452 1.90 -4.42 1.82
N VAL A 453 2.10 -5.70 2.05
CA VAL A 453 3.37 -6.39 1.85
C VAL A 453 3.21 -7.31 0.66
N THR A 454 4.12 -7.25 -0.31
CA THR A 454 4.17 -8.20 -1.41
C THR A 454 5.48 -8.98 -1.39
N PHE A 455 5.36 -10.29 -1.59
CA PHE A 455 6.47 -11.20 -1.86
C PHE A 455 6.56 -11.54 -3.36
N HIS A 456 5.93 -10.74 -4.23
CA HIS A 456 6.02 -10.99 -5.66
C HIS A 456 7.48 -10.83 -6.13
N PRO A 457 8.07 -11.79 -6.88
CA PRO A 457 9.50 -11.78 -7.21
C PRO A 457 9.92 -10.63 -8.14
N LYS A 458 8.97 -10.00 -8.82
CA LYS A 458 9.22 -8.83 -9.67
C LYS A 458 8.05 -7.85 -9.54
N PRO A 459 7.96 -7.07 -8.45
CA PRO A 459 6.77 -6.27 -8.15
C PRO A 459 6.58 -5.11 -9.12
N ILE A 460 7.69 -4.54 -9.61
CA ILE A 460 7.70 -3.50 -10.65
C ILE A 460 8.52 -3.99 -11.84
N PRO A 461 7.95 -4.00 -13.07
CA PRO A 461 8.68 -4.37 -14.27
C PRO A 461 9.73 -3.32 -14.65
N GLY A 462 10.72 -3.72 -15.45
CA GLY A 462 11.81 -2.85 -15.91
C GLY A 462 13.05 -2.89 -15.01
N ASP A 463 13.76 -1.76 -14.98
CA ASP A 463 15.08 -1.55 -14.34
C ASP A 463 14.99 -1.32 -12.82
N TRP A 464 14.16 -2.13 -12.16
CA TRP A 464 14.01 -2.18 -10.71
C TRP A 464 14.36 -3.58 -10.22
N ASN A 465 15.00 -3.71 -9.06
CA ASN A 465 15.35 -5.01 -8.53
C ASN A 465 14.11 -5.90 -8.33
N GLY A 466 14.30 -7.21 -8.50
CA GLY A 466 13.31 -8.19 -8.06
C GLY A 466 13.51 -8.54 -6.59
N ALA A 467 12.63 -9.39 -6.06
CA ALA A 467 12.65 -9.85 -4.68
C ALA A 467 12.95 -11.36 -4.59
N GLY A 468 14.06 -11.73 -3.95
CA GLY A 468 14.52 -13.11 -3.75
C GLY A 468 14.18 -13.70 -2.38
N LEU A 469 14.51 -14.99 -2.23
CA LEU A 469 14.56 -15.69 -0.95
C LEU A 469 15.86 -16.50 -0.87
N HIS A 470 17.00 -15.82 -0.87
CA HIS A 470 18.28 -16.53 -0.91
C HIS A 470 18.39 -17.48 0.28
N SER A 471 18.89 -18.68 0.01
CA SER A 471 18.86 -19.79 0.96
C SER A 471 20.26 -20.28 1.28
N ASN A 472 20.75 -19.93 2.45
CA ASN A 472 22.03 -20.37 3.00
C ASN A 472 21.86 -21.78 3.58
N VAL A 473 22.70 -22.74 3.16
CA VAL A 473 22.57 -24.16 3.52
C VAL A 473 23.91 -24.76 3.92
N SER A 474 23.91 -25.50 5.02
CA SER A 474 25.04 -26.36 5.40
C SER A 474 24.60 -27.66 6.07
N THR A 475 25.47 -28.67 6.01
CA THR A 475 25.39 -29.90 6.83
C THR A 475 26.57 -29.94 7.80
N ALA A 476 26.55 -30.85 8.79
CA ALA A 476 27.71 -31.08 9.65
C ALA A 476 29.00 -31.34 8.85
N ALA A 477 28.90 -32.07 7.73
CA ALA A 477 30.04 -32.35 6.85
C ALA A 477 30.58 -31.08 6.15
N MET A 478 29.69 -30.17 5.73
CA MET A 478 30.10 -28.90 5.10
C MET A 478 30.76 -27.95 6.10
N ARG A 479 30.34 -27.99 7.37
CA ARG A 479 30.90 -27.14 8.45
C ARG A 479 32.21 -27.69 9.03
N ALA A 480 32.55 -28.96 8.79
CA ALA A 480 33.78 -29.59 9.25
C ALA A 480 35.01 -29.16 8.44
N ASP A 481 36.21 -29.37 8.96
CA ASP A 481 37.46 -29.07 8.24
C ASP A 481 37.55 -29.86 6.92
N GLY A 482 37.84 -29.17 5.82
CA GLY A 482 37.78 -29.74 4.46
C GLY A 482 36.37 -29.85 3.88
N GLY A 483 35.36 -29.29 4.55
CA GLY A 483 33.95 -29.34 4.17
C GLY A 483 33.62 -28.68 2.83
N MET A 484 34.52 -27.90 2.24
CA MET A 484 34.38 -27.38 0.87
C MET A 484 34.13 -28.50 -0.15
N LYS A 485 34.71 -29.69 0.05
CA LYS A 485 34.44 -30.85 -0.81
C LYS A 485 32.97 -31.25 -0.78
N ALA A 486 32.34 -31.24 0.40
CA ALA A 486 30.91 -31.53 0.54
C ALA A 486 30.04 -30.45 -0.11
N ILE A 487 30.50 -29.19 -0.13
CA ILE A 487 29.83 -28.09 -0.84
C ILE A 487 29.91 -28.33 -2.35
N GLU A 488 31.07 -28.69 -2.89
CA GLU A 488 31.25 -28.98 -4.32
C GLU A 488 30.39 -30.18 -4.79
N GLU A 489 30.33 -31.25 -3.99
CA GLU A 489 29.45 -32.41 -4.24
C GLU A 489 27.96 -32.02 -4.24
N ALA A 490 27.57 -31.09 -3.36
CA ALA A 490 26.21 -30.54 -3.36
C ALA A 490 25.90 -29.75 -4.63
N MET A 491 26.88 -29.00 -5.17
CA MET A 491 26.70 -28.25 -6.42
C MET A 491 26.45 -29.18 -7.60
N GLU A 492 27.19 -30.30 -7.67
CA GLU A 492 26.97 -31.32 -8.70
C GLU A 492 25.53 -31.88 -8.62
N SER A 493 25.06 -32.17 -7.41
CA SER A 493 23.71 -32.70 -7.17
C SER A 493 22.61 -31.70 -7.55
N LEU A 494 22.74 -30.44 -7.11
CA LEU A 494 21.79 -29.36 -7.44
C LEU A 494 21.74 -29.07 -8.94
N SER A 495 22.88 -29.15 -9.64
CA SER A 495 22.94 -28.91 -11.09
C SER A 495 22.08 -29.91 -11.88
N LYS A 496 22.03 -31.18 -11.45
CA LYS A 496 21.28 -32.25 -12.10
C LYS A 496 19.77 -32.08 -11.98
N ARG A 497 19.30 -31.43 -10.90
CA ARG A 497 17.87 -31.21 -10.61
C ARG A 497 17.44 -29.76 -10.76
N HIS A 498 18.22 -28.93 -11.42
CA HIS A 498 17.95 -27.48 -11.55
C HIS A 498 16.51 -27.17 -11.99
N LYS A 499 16.02 -27.82 -13.04
CA LYS A 499 14.66 -27.61 -13.57
C LYS A 499 13.56 -27.92 -12.54
N GLU A 500 13.74 -28.97 -11.76
CA GLU A 500 12.79 -29.37 -10.73
C GLU A 500 12.79 -28.36 -9.57
N HIS A 501 13.96 -27.90 -9.14
CA HIS A 501 14.07 -26.83 -8.14
C HIS A 501 13.37 -25.55 -8.63
N MET A 502 13.61 -25.11 -9.87
CA MET A 502 12.98 -23.90 -10.40
C MET A 502 11.45 -23.96 -10.43
N LYS A 503 10.87 -25.16 -10.52
CA LYS A 503 9.40 -25.36 -10.48
C LYS A 503 8.80 -25.24 -9.09
N VAL A 504 9.59 -25.38 -8.02
CA VAL A 504 9.12 -25.25 -6.63
C VAL A 504 9.64 -23.97 -5.96
N TYR A 505 10.48 -23.20 -6.65
CA TYR A 505 11.14 -21.99 -6.17
C TYR A 505 10.34 -20.71 -6.39
N GLY A 506 9.01 -20.80 -6.27
CA GLY A 506 8.06 -19.69 -6.35
C GLY A 506 7.60 -19.34 -7.78
N GLU A 507 6.33 -18.97 -7.89
CA GLU A 507 5.69 -18.58 -9.16
C GLU A 507 6.16 -17.19 -9.63
N GLY A 508 6.27 -16.99 -10.94
CA GLY A 508 6.66 -15.71 -11.56
C GLY A 508 8.16 -15.42 -11.49
N ASN A 509 8.97 -16.38 -11.05
CA ASN A 509 10.40 -16.22 -10.82
C ASN A 509 11.19 -16.01 -12.13
N GLU A 510 10.66 -16.41 -13.28
CA GLU A 510 11.21 -16.11 -14.61
C GLU A 510 11.29 -14.60 -14.90
N ALA A 511 10.39 -13.80 -14.33
CA ALA A 511 10.43 -12.33 -14.45
C ALA A 511 11.57 -11.70 -13.63
N ARG A 512 12.08 -12.43 -12.63
CA ARG A 512 13.20 -12.02 -11.77
C ARG A 512 14.53 -12.54 -12.31
N MET A 513 14.62 -13.83 -12.61
CA MET A 513 15.87 -14.53 -12.98
C MET A 513 16.23 -14.38 -14.46
N THR A 514 16.54 -13.16 -14.87
CA THR A 514 16.83 -12.84 -16.27
C THR A 514 18.33 -12.89 -16.62
N GLY A 515 19.20 -13.01 -15.62
CA GLY A 515 20.64 -12.79 -15.78
C GLY A 515 21.08 -11.34 -15.58
N ALA A 516 20.14 -10.41 -15.42
CA ALA A 516 20.37 -9.01 -15.06
C ALA A 516 20.12 -8.78 -13.56
N HIS A 517 20.46 -7.58 -13.06
CA HIS A 517 20.23 -7.14 -11.66
C HIS A 517 20.71 -8.16 -10.61
N GLU A 518 21.95 -8.64 -10.75
CA GLU A 518 22.57 -9.60 -9.82
C GLU A 518 21.83 -10.94 -9.68
N THR A 519 21.07 -11.35 -10.69
CA THR A 519 20.45 -12.69 -10.76
C THR A 519 21.12 -13.56 -11.82
N ALA A 520 21.04 -14.88 -11.65
CA ALA A 520 21.36 -15.82 -12.72
C ALA A 520 20.20 -15.95 -13.72
N SER A 521 20.48 -16.57 -14.87
CA SER A 521 19.43 -16.99 -15.81
C SER A 521 18.57 -18.10 -15.19
N PHE A 522 17.25 -18.01 -15.39
CA PHE A 522 16.27 -19.00 -14.94
C PHE A 522 16.55 -20.43 -15.47
N ASP A 523 17.10 -20.56 -16.67
CA ASP A 523 17.24 -21.86 -17.36
C ASP A 523 18.56 -22.58 -17.11
N LYS A 524 19.57 -21.87 -16.58
CA LYS A 524 20.95 -22.36 -16.50
C LYS A 524 21.43 -22.35 -15.06
N PHE A 525 21.81 -23.53 -14.57
CA PHE A 525 22.52 -23.64 -13.31
C PHE A 525 23.97 -23.18 -13.46
N THR A 526 24.40 -22.27 -12.59
CA THR A 526 25.78 -21.85 -12.43
C THR A 526 26.12 -21.72 -10.95
N TRP A 527 27.38 -21.91 -10.58
CA TRP A 527 27.84 -21.60 -9.24
C TRP A 527 29.24 -20.98 -9.27
N GLY A 528 29.61 -20.25 -8.22
CA GLY A 528 30.95 -19.68 -8.11
C GLY A 528 31.25 -19.05 -6.75
N ILE A 529 32.54 -18.85 -6.50
CA ILE A 529 33.02 -18.17 -5.29
C ILE A 529 32.80 -16.66 -5.45
N ALA A 530 32.13 -16.05 -4.48
CA ALA A 530 31.80 -14.61 -4.44
C ALA A 530 31.09 -14.07 -5.70
N ASN A 531 30.51 -14.93 -6.53
CA ASN A 531 29.86 -14.53 -7.77
C ASN A 531 28.38 -14.24 -7.52
N ARG A 532 28.00 -12.97 -7.53
CA ARG A 532 26.61 -12.59 -7.30
C ARG A 532 25.66 -12.94 -8.45
N GLY A 533 26.15 -13.08 -9.69
CA GLY A 533 25.32 -13.44 -10.84
C GLY A 533 25.17 -14.96 -11.05
N ALA A 534 25.65 -15.78 -10.12
CA ALA A 534 25.52 -17.23 -10.19
C ALA A 534 24.22 -17.73 -9.54
N SER A 535 23.75 -18.92 -9.94
CA SER A 535 22.58 -19.54 -9.31
C SER A 535 22.85 -19.89 -7.85
N VAL A 536 24.05 -20.39 -7.56
CA VAL A 536 24.52 -20.69 -6.21
C VAL A 536 25.86 -19.98 -5.97
N ARG A 537 26.01 -19.37 -4.81
CA ARG A 537 27.22 -18.66 -4.42
C ARG A 537 27.84 -19.33 -3.20
N VAL A 538 29.16 -19.45 -3.20
CA VAL A 538 29.93 -19.73 -1.98
C VAL A 538 30.62 -18.42 -1.61
N ASN A 539 30.45 -17.94 -0.38
CA ASN A 539 31.07 -16.68 0.01
C ASN A 539 32.61 -16.83 0.07
N ALA A 540 33.34 -15.70 -0.04
CA ALA A 540 34.80 -15.73 -0.08
C ALA A 540 35.40 -16.34 1.19
N GLN A 541 34.79 -16.08 2.35
CA GLN A 541 35.23 -16.60 3.64
C GLN A 541 35.15 -18.13 3.70
N CYS A 542 34.04 -18.75 3.28
CA CYS A 542 33.92 -20.21 3.27
C CYS A 542 34.95 -20.86 2.33
N ALA A 543 35.24 -20.21 1.21
CA ALA A 543 36.27 -20.69 0.29
C ALA A 543 37.69 -20.57 0.88
N GLU A 544 37.98 -19.49 1.60
CA GLU A 544 39.27 -19.28 2.28
C GLU A 544 39.47 -20.25 3.45
N GLU A 545 38.42 -20.45 4.26
CA GLU A 545 38.44 -21.38 5.40
C GLU A 545 38.32 -22.86 4.97
N GLY A 546 37.93 -23.13 3.72
CA GLY A 546 37.75 -24.47 3.18
C GLY A 546 36.57 -25.23 3.77
N LYS A 547 35.57 -24.53 4.35
CA LYS A 547 34.38 -25.08 5.00
C LYS A 547 33.30 -24.00 5.19
N GLY A 548 32.08 -24.42 5.51
CA GLY A 548 30.98 -23.52 5.86
C GLY A 548 29.66 -23.89 5.20
N TYR A 549 29.16 -23.01 4.33
CA TYR A 549 27.84 -23.11 3.71
C TYR A 549 27.85 -22.62 2.24
N PHE A 550 26.78 -22.92 1.50
CA PHE A 550 26.49 -22.30 0.20
C PHE A 550 25.19 -21.51 0.25
N GLU A 551 25.03 -20.54 -0.64
CA GLU A 551 23.87 -19.65 -0.78
C GLU A 551 23.17 -19.95 -2.12
N ASP A 552 22.02 -20.62 -2.07
CA ASP A 552 21.16 -20.82 -3.25
C ASP A 552 20.32 -19.57 -3.51
N ARG A 553 20.59 -18.87 -4.61
CA ARG A 553 20.00 -17.55 -4.91
C ARG A 553 18.78 -17.63 -5.83
N ARG A 554 18.42 -18.85 -6.23
CA ARG A 554 17.34 -19.13 -7.15
C ARG A 554 15.92 -18.99 -6.56
N PRO A 555 15.66 -19.22 -5.26
CA PRO A 555 14.30 -19.08 -4.75
C PRO A 555 13.78 -17.65 -4.87
N ALA A 556 12.52 -17.51 -5.31
CA ALA A 556 11.78 -16.26 -5.29
C ALA A 556 11.29 -15.91 -3.87
N SER A 557 11.07 -14.63 -3.61
CA SER A 557 10.54 -14.12 -2.34
C SER A 557 9.20 -14.76 -1.91
N ASN A 558 8.33 -15.16 -2.84
CA ASN A 558 7.06 -15.84 -2.57
C ASN A 558 7.16 -17.37 -2.40
N ALA A 559 8.34 -17.96 -2.55
CA ALA A 559 8.50 -19.41 -2.47
C ALA A 559 8.16 -19.94 -1.06
N ASP A 560 7.62 -21.16 -0.98
CA ASP A 560 7.37 -21.83 0.29
C ASP A 560 8.70 -22.36 0.88
N PRO A 561 9.12 -21.93 2.09
CA PRO A 561 10.32 -22.44 2.73
C PRO A 561 10.31 -23.97 2.94
N TYR A 562 9.15 -24.61 3.12
CA TYR A 562 9.08 -26.07 3.19
C TYR A 562 9.44 -26.73 1.86
N GLN A 563 8.98 -26.16 0.75
CA GLN A 563 9.35 -26.64 -0.58
C GLN A 563 10.84 -26.46 -0.84
N ILE A 564 11.40 -25.30 -0.49
CA ILE A 564 12.84 -25.03 -0.67
C ILE A 564 13.68 -26.02 0.15
N THR A 565 13.46 -26.05 1.46
CA THR A 565 14.28 -26.84 2.39
C THR A 565 14.11 -28.33 2.14
N GLY A 566 12.88 -28.80 1.93
CA GLY A 566 12.58 -30.19 1.58
C GLY A 566 13.25 -30.59 0.27
N MET A 567 13.12 -29.79 -0.80
CA MET A 567 13.72 -30.10 -2.10
C MET A 567 15.25 -30.15 -2.05
N ILE A 568 15.88 -29.28 -1.25
CA ILE A 568 17.34 -29.32 -1.06
C ILE A 568 17.76 -30.60 -0.34
N VAL A 569 17.10 -30.99 0.76
CA VAL A 569 17.42 -32.25 1.46
C VAL A 569 17.18 -33.46 0.54
N GLU A 570 16.06 -33.48 -0.17
CA GLU A 570 15.73 -34.54 -1.11
C GLU A 570 16.79 -34.68 -2.22
N THR A 571 17.27 -33.57 -2.77
CA THR A 571 18.31 -33.58 -3.80
C THR A 571 19.66 -34.03 -3.28
N LEU A 572 20.01 -33.70 -2.04
CA LEU A 572 21.32 -34.05 -1.45
C LEU A 572 21.35 -35.43 -0.80
N CYS A 573 20.21 -35.95 -0.34
CA CYS A 573 20.13 -37.19 0.44
C CYS A 573 19.26 -38.28 -0.19
N GLY A 574 18.46 -37.93 -1.20
CA GLY A 574 17.51 -38.83 -1.87
C GLY A 574 16.06 -38.67 -1.39
N LYS A 575 15.15 -39.28 -2.15
CA LYS A 575 13.71 -39.35 -1.85
C LYS A 575 13.42 -40.38 -0.76
N ILE A 576 12.27 -40.23 -0.12
CA ILE A 576 11.72 -41.22 0.82
C ILE A 576 10.44 -41.76 0.23
N ASP A 577 10.15 -43.05 0.43
CA ASP A 577 8.92 -43.67 -0.03
C ASP A 577 7.69 -42.89 0.47
N GLY A 578 6.83 -42.47 -0.45
CA GLY A 578 5.63 -41.69 -0.14
C GLY A 578 5.84 -40.18 0.00
N HIS A 579 7.09 -39.68 -0.08
CA HIS A 579 7.42 -38.26 0.06
C HIS A 579 8.29 -37.80 -1.12
N ASP A 580 7.70 -37.00 -2.01
CA ASP A 580 8.36 -36.40 -3.18
C ASP A 580 7.93 -34.93 -3.28
N MET A 581 8.84 -34.02 -2.94
CA MET A 581 8.57 -32.59 -2.87
C MET A 581 8.19 -32.03 -4.24
N PHE A 582 8.84 -32.50 -5.30
CA PHE A 582 8.58 -32.05 -6.65
C PHE A 582 7.23 -32.58 -7.14
N ALA A 583 6.97 -33.89 -7.03
CA ALA A 583 5.73 -34.51 -7.49
C ALA A 583 4.51 -33.92 -6.78
N LYS A 584 4.57 -33.76 -5.45
CA LYS A 584 3.46 -33.15 -4.69
C LYS A 584 3.15 -31.74 -5.14
N THR A 585 4.17 -30.94 -5.43
CA THR A 585 3.98 -29.58 -5.95
C THR A 585 3.27 -29.58 -7.31
N GLN A 586 3.53 -30.58 -8.16
CA GLN A 586 2.84 -30.69 -9.45
C GLN A 586 1.40 -31.23 -9.31
N GLU A 587 1.13 -32.04 -8.28
CA GLU A 587 -0.18 -32.62 -8.00
C GLU A 587 -1.14 -31.66 -7.27
N ALA A 588 -0.61 -30.64 -6.59
CA ALA A 588 -1.39 -29.58 -5.94
C ALA A 588 -2.04 -28.66 -7.00
N GLY A 589 -3.07 -29.15 -7.69
CA GLY A 589 -3.90 -28.38 -8.62
C GLY A 589 -4.98 -27.58 -7.90
N ALA A 590 -5.58 -26.60 -8.58
CA ALA A 590 -6.70 -25.82 -8.03
C ALA A 590 -7.89 -26.74 -7.71
N VAL A 591 -8.44 -26.66 -6.50
CA VAL A 591 -9.71 -27.32 -6.17
C VAL A 591 -10.81 -26.62 -6.98
N GLU A 592 -11.50 -27.36 -7.86
CA GLU A 592 -12.63 -26.82 -8.61
C GLU A 592 -13.74 -26.42 -7.63
N ASP A 593 -13.93 -25.12 -7.47
CA ASP A 593 -15.03 -24.59 -6.68
C ASP A 593 -16.29 -24.53 -7.55
N HIS A 594 -17.24 -25.43 -7.32
CA HIS A 594 -18.57 -25.37 -7.92
C HIS A 594 -19.46 -24.29 -7.27
N MET A 595 -18.90 -23.16 -6.84
CA MET A 595 -19.69 -22.00 -6.48
C MET A 595 -20.31 -21.39 -7.74
N VAL A 596 -21.54 -21.82 -8.04
CA VAL A 596 -22.45 -21.04 -8.88
C VAL A 596 -22.75 -19.75 -8.11
N VAL A 597 -21.98 -18.70 -8.36
CA VAL A 597 -22.35 -17.35 -7.94
C VAL A 597 -23.42 -16.89 -8.94
N PRO A 598 -24.72 -16.84 -8.59
CA PRO A 598 -25.68 -16.16 -9.44
C PRO A 598 -25.21 -14.71 -9.50
N VAL A 599 -24.79 -14.27 -10.70
CA VAL A 599 -24.54 -12.87 -10.97
C VAL A 599 -25.89 -12.17 -10.80
N ALA A 600 -26.12 -11.62 -9.61
CA ALA A 600 -27.12 -10.59 -9.45
C ALA A 600 -26.67 -9.44 -10.34
N LYS A 601 -27.31 -9.30 -11.50
CA LYS A 601 -27.18 -8.08 -12.29
C LYS A 601 -27.56 -6.89 -11.39
N PRO A 602 -26.79 -5.80 -11.42
CA PRO A 602 -26.97 -4.66 -10.52
C PRO A 602 -28.37 -4.06 -10.59
#